data_AF-D5U9V9-F1
#
_entry.id   AF-D5U9V9-F1
#
_cell.length_a   1.000
_cell.length_b   1.000
_cell.length_c   1.000
_cell.angle_alpha   90.00
_cell.angle_beta   90.00
_cell.angle_gamma   90.00
#
_symmetry.space_group_name_H-M   'P 1'
#
loop_
_entity.id
_entity.type
_entity.pdbx_description
1 polymer ?
#
loop_
_entity_poly.entity_id
_entity_poly.type
_entity_poly.pdbx_seq_one_letter_code
_entity_poly.pdbx_strand_id
1 'polypeptide(L)'
;MKKGTVRTIPIMFLLNIITCGWYYIYWIYQTSSEIKRFTEREDLNPALEVILGIVTGGLYFKYWYYKYGKIVYKEMPLKVGMNNTEDKTIVLVLIDIAVAVLYFFNIFFNVLILTLKLISSPAKAEDLVMLSSIIPTGLIFIVNISSLMMQDKLNNIWDKVQ
;
A
#
# COMPACT_ATOMS: atom_id res chain seq x y z
N MET A 1 -22.42 -13.79 -2.44
CA MET A 1 -21.56 -12.82 -1.74
C MET A 1 -21.02 -13.39 -0.43
N LYS A 2 -19.70 -13.59 -0.30
CA LYS A 2 -19.07 -13.99 0.98
C LYS A 2 -18.51 -12.75 1.68
N LYS A 3 -18.84 -12.56 2.96
CA LYS A 3 -18.33 -11.47 3.80
C LYS A 3 -16.79 -11.54 3.92
N GLY A 4 -16.14 -10.38 3.81
CA GLY A 4 -14.70 -10.24 4.05
C GLY A 4 -14.36 -10.16 5.54
N THR A 5 -13.07 -9.99 5.85
CA THR A 5 -12.63 -9.93 7.25
C THR A 5 -12.65 -8.49 7.74
N VAL A 6 -13.30 -8.25 8.88
CA VAL A 6 -13.22 -6.97 9.58
C VAL A 6 -11.89 -6.91 10.31
N ARG A 7 -11.10 -5.86 10.04
CA ARG A 7 -9.77 -5.67 10.65
C ARG A 7 -9.73 -4.34 11.39
N THR A 8 -9.28 -4.35 12.62
CA THR A 8 -9.14 -3.11 13.39
C THR A 8 -7.94 -2.30 12.90
N ILE A 9 -8.17 -1.01 12.67
CA ILE A 9 -7.16 -0.08 12.14
C ILE A 9 -5.90 0.00 13.01
N PRO A 10 -5.99 0.07 14.36
CA PRO A 10 -4.81 0.11 15.22
C PRO A 10 -3.94 -1.15 15.12
N ILE A 11 -4.56 -2.33 15.01
CA ILE A 11 -3.81 -3.59 14.89
C ILE A 11 -3.10 -3.65 13.54
N MET A 12 -3.75 -3.23 12.46
CA MET A 12 -3.11 -3.16 11.15
C MET A 12 -1.92 -2.20 11.12
N PHE A 13 -2.05 -1.03 11.76
CA PHE A 13 -0.96 -0.08 11.90
C PHE A 13 0.22 -0.71 12.67
N LEU A 14 -0.06 -1.37 13.80
CA LEU A 14 0.96 -2.03 14.61
C LEU A 14 1.65 -3.18 13.87
N LEU A 15 0.88 -4.02 13.17
CA LEU A 15 1.42 -5.15 12.40
C LEU A 15 2.34 -4.69 11.27
N ASN A 16 1.99 -3.60 10.60
CA ASN A 16 2.85 -3.00 9.60
C ASN A 16 4.22 -2.62 10.21
N ILE A 17 4.23 -1.95 11.36
CA ILE A 17 5.47 -1.56 12.07
C ILE A 17 6.29 -2.80 12.45
N ILE A 18 5.66 -3.78 13.09
CA ILE A 18 6.35 -4.99 13.57
C ILE A 18 6.94 -5.80 12.41
N THR A 19 6.22 -5.91 11.30
CA THR A 19 6.63 -6.70 10.14
C THR A 19 7.52 -5.95 9.16
N CYS A 20 7.97 -4.74 9.51
CA CYS A 20 8.78 -3.92 8.61
C CYS A 20 8.12 -3.72 7.22
N GLY A 21 6.79 -3.63 7.15
CA GLY A 21 6.05 -3.41 5.90
C GLY A 21 5.70 -4.64 5.10
N TRP A 22 6.19 -5.82 5.47
CA TRP A 22 5.82 -7.06 4.78
C TRP A 22 4.32 -7.36 4.93
N TYR A 23 3.71 -6.97 6.05
CA TYR A 23 2.26 -7.09 6.24
C TYR A 23 1.45 -6.35 5.17
N TYR A 24 1.95 -5.24 4.62
CA TYR A 24 1.26 -4.51 3.55
C TYR A 24 1.04 -5.39 2.31
N ILE A 25 2.05 -6.15 1.90
CA ILE A 25 1.96 -7.05 0.73
C ILE A 25 0.93 -8.17 0.99
N TYR A 26 0.98 -8.75 2.18
CA TYR A 26 -0.02 -9.73 2.63
C TYR A 26 -1.44 -9.13 2.60
N TRP A 27 -1.59 -7.89 3.09
CA TRP A 27 -2.88 -7.20 3.13
C TRP A 27 -3.43 -6.94 1.72
N ILE A 28 -2.59 -6.55 0.76
CA ILE A 28 -2.99 -6.39 -0.66
C ILE A 28 -3.57 -7.70 -1.20
N TYR A 29 -2.84 -8.82 -1.03
CA TYR A 29 -3.30 -10.14 -1.47
C TYR A 29 -4.68 -10.48 -0.88
N GLN A 30 -4.78 -10.39 0.44
CA GLN A 30 -5.96 -10.81 1.17
C GLN A 30 -7.16 -9.93 0.83
N THR A 31 -6.96 -8.61 0.74
CA THR A 31 -8.00 -7.65 0.37
C THR A 31 -8.48 -7.88 -1.06
N SER A 32 -7.57 -8.10 -2.01
CA SER A 32 -7.95 -8.44 -3.39
C SER A 32 -8.75 -9.74 -3.46
N SER A 33 -8.38 -10.75 -2.68
CA SER A 33 -9.10 -12.03 -2.61
C SER A 33 -10.52 -11.87 -2.04
N GLU A 34 -10.66 -11.08 -0.97
CA GLU A 34 -11.95 -10.76 -0.36
C GLU A 34 -12.86 -9.98 -1.32
N ILE A 35 -12.31 -8.95 -1.98
CA ILE A 35 -13.06 -8.16 -2.97
C ILE A 35 -13.46 -9.04 -4.16
N LYS A 36 -12.57 -9.90 -4.67
CA LYS A 36 -12.89 -10.86 -5.72
C LYS A 36 -14.07 -11.76 -5.34
N ARG A 37 -13.99 -12.39 -4.16
CA ARG A 37 -15.03 -13.30 -3.65
C ARG A 37 -16.36 -12.60 -3.38
N PHE A 38 -16.31 -11.33 -2.95
CA PHE A 38 -17.51 -10.56 -2.67
C PHE A 38 -18.17 -10.04 -3.96
N THR A 39 -17.38 -9.54 -4.90
CA THR A 39 -17.87 -8.99 -6.16
C THR A 39 -18.19 -10.06 -7.20
N GLU A 40 -17.72 -11.30 -7.01
CA GLU A 40 -17.88 -12.43 -7.93
C GLU A 40 -17.28 -12.13 -9.31
N ARG A 41 -16.22 -11.31 -9.31
CA ARG A 41 -15.49 -10.88 -10.50
C ARG A 41 -14.39 -11.88 -10.86
N GLU A 42 -14.40 -12.39 -12.09
CA GLU A 42 -13.34 -13.29 -12.56
C GLU A 42 -12.10 -12.54 -13.07
N ASP A 43 -12.25 -11.26 -13.46
CA ASP A 43 -11.18 -10.40 -13.98
C ASP A 43 -10.14 -9.99 -12.92
N LEU A 44 -10.44 -10.20 -11.64
CA LEU A 44 -9.52 -9.91 -10.55
C LEU A 44 -8.61 -11.12 -10.27
N ASN A 45 -7.30 -10.90 -10.21
CA ASN A 45 -6.34 -11.96 -9.88
C ASN A 45 -5.40 -11.53 -8.74
N PRO A 46 -5.75 -11.79 -7.46
CA PRO A 46 -5.01 -11.34 -6.29
C PRO A 46 -3.52 -11.68 -6.31
N ALA A 47 -3.15 -12.87 -6.81
CA ALA A 47 -1.76 -13.29 -6.89
C ALA A 47 -0.99 -12.45 -7.92
N LEU A 48 -1.60 -12.22 -9.09
CA LEU A 48 -1.00 -11.40 -10.15
C LEU A 48 -0.84 -9.93 -9.71
N GLU A 49 -1.81 -9.38 -8.97
CA GLU A 49 -1.70 -8.01 -8.43
C GLU A 49 -0.46 -7.85 -7.55
N VAL A 50 -0.18 -8.83 -6.69
CA VAL A 50 1.00 -8.84 -5.80
C VAL A 50 2.29 -9.02 -6.59
N ILE A 51 2.31 -9.96 -7.55
CA ILE A 51 3.48 -10.21 -8.39
C ILE A 51 3.85 -8.94 -9.17
N LEU A 52 2.87 -8.28 -9.79
CA LEU A 52 3.10 -7.01 -10.49
C LEU A 52 3.55 -5.92 -9.52
N GLY A 53 2.96 -5.87 -8.31
CA GLY A 53 3.42 -5.03 -7.21
C GLY A 53 4.91 -5.16 -6.93
N ILE A 54 5.39 -6.38 -6.74
CA ILE A 54 6.79 -6.66 -6.41
C ILE A 54 7.71 -6.41 -7.62
N VAL A 55 7.36 -6.93 -8.79
CA VAL A 55 8.18 -6.81 -10.02
C VAL A 55 8.39 -5.36 -10.45
N THR A 56 7.39 -4.50 -10.22
CA THR A 56 7.49 -3.06 -10.53
C THR A 56 8.09 -2.22 -9.40
N GLY A 57 8.63 -2.83 -8.35
CA GLY A 57 9.19 -2.10 -7.20
C GLY A 57 8.16 -1.28 -6.43
N GLY A 58 6.92 -1.78 -6.36
CA GLY A 58 5.80 -1.14 -5.66
C GLY A 58 5.11 -0.03 -6.45
N LEU A 59 5.50 0.24 -7.71
CA LEU A 59 4.80 1.21 -8.56
C LEU A 59 3.39 0.75 -8.92
N TYR A 60 3.22 -0.55 -9.19
CA TYR A 60 1.92 -1.11 -9.54
C TYR A 60 0.90 -0.99 -8.39
N PHE A 61 1.32 -0.94 -7.13
CA PHE A 61 0.39 -0.74 -6.01
C PHE A 61 -0.38 0.58 -6.08
N LYS A 62 0.14 1.61 -6.76
CA LYS A 62 -0.57 2.88 -7.00
C LYS A 62 -1.76 2.65 -7.93
N TYR A 63 -1.52 1.90 -9.00
CA TYR A 63 -2.56 1.49 -9.93
C TYR A 63 -3.58 0.56 -9.25
N TRP A 64 -3.11 -0.33 -8.37
CA TRP A 64 -3.98 -1.17 -7.56
C TRP A 64 -4.95 -0.34 -6.71
N TYR A 65 -4.49 0.71 -6.04
CA TYR A 65 -5.37 1.61 -5.29
C TYR A 65 -6.42 2.28 -6.16
N TYR A 66 -6.06 2.67 -7.39
CA TYR A 66 -7.03 3.21 -8.33
C TYR A 66 -8.09 2.17 -8.72
N LYS A 67 -7.65 0.97 -9.13
CA LYS A 67 -8.51 -0.12 -9.58
C LYS A 67 -9.44 -0.61 -8.46
N TYR A 68 -8.87 -1.01 -7.32
CA TYR A 68 -9.62 -1.53 -6.18
C TYR A 68 -10.37 -0.45 -5.42
N GLY A 69 -9.85 0.79 -5.37
CA GLY A 69 -10.57 1.92 -4.80
C GLY A 69 -11.88 2.20 -5.52
N LYS A 70 -11.90 2.17 -6.86
CA LYS A 70 -13.16 2.29 -7.61
C LYS A 70 -14.16 1.20 -7.24
N ILE A 71 -13.71 -0.04 -7.11
CA ILE A 71 -14.58 -1.16 -6.74
C ILE A 71 -15.14 -0.95 -5.32
N VAL A 72 -14.28 -0.60 -4.36
CA VAL A 72 -14.66 -0.43 -2.94
C VAL A 72 -15.53 0.80 -2.70
N TYR A 73 -15.29 1.92 -3.39
CA TYR A 73 -16.06 3.15 -3.21
C TYR A 73 -17.27 3.26 -4.13
N LYS A 74 -17.31 2.57 -5.28
CA LYS A 74 -18.46 2.69 -6.21
C LYS A 74 -19.31 1.43 -6.28
N GLU A 75 -18.69 0.28 -6.48
CA GLU A 75 -19.44 -0.95 -6.79
C GLU A 75 -19.94 -1.66 -5.54
N MET A 76 -19.07 -1.86 -4.55
CA MET A 76 -19.39 -2.61 -3.35
C MET A 76 -20.48 -1.97 -2.48
N PRO A 77 -20.54 -0.64 -2.27
CA PRO A 77 -21.60 -0.01 -1.48
C PRO A 77 -22.98 -0.22 -2.10
N LEU A 78 -23.08 -0.19 -3.43
CA LEU A 78 -24.33 -0.44 -4.15
C LEU A 78 -24.84 -1.87 -3.93
N LYS A 79 -23.93 -2.86 -3.88
CA LYS A 79 -24.29 -4.27 -3.62
C LYS A 79 -24.86 -4.51 -2.22
N VAL A 80 -24.54 -3.66 -1.24
CA VAL A 80 -25.05 -3.76 0.14
C VAL A 80 -26.13 -2.73 0.46
N GLY A 81 -26.66 -2.03 -0.56
CA GLY A 81 -27.71 -1.02 -0.38
C GLY A 81 -27.26 0.24 0.36
N MET A 82 -25.95 0.52 0.42
CA MET A 82 -25.42 1.76 0.99
C MET A 82 -25.50 2.89 -0.04
N ASN A 83 -26.10 4.02 0.35
CA ASN A 83 -26.00 5.25 -0.44
C ASN A 83 -24.61 5.86 -0.23
N ASN A 84 -23.70 5.65 -1.18
CA ASN A 84 -22.34 6.18 -1.09
C ASN A 84 -22.12 7.32 -2.09
N THR A 85 -22.09 8.54 -1.58
CA THR A 85 -21.77 9.75 -2.34
C THR A 85 -20.27 10.06 -2.33
N GLU A 86 -19.51 9.50 -1.38
CA GLU A 86 -18.07 9.74 -1.25
C GLU A 86 -17.23 8.80 -2.12
N ASP A 87 -16.36 9.36 -2.97
CA ASP A 87 -15.33 8.65 -3.72
C ASP A 87 -13.93 9.15 -3.30
N LYS A 88 -13.26 8.41 -2.42
CA LYS A 88 -11.90 8.73 -1.96
C LYS A 88 -10.82 8.04 -2.78
N THR A 89 -11.17 7.37 -3.89
CA THR A 89 -10.21 6.59 -4.70
C THR A 89 -9.02 7.43 -5.13
N ILE A 90 -9.26 8.64 -5.64
CA ILE A 90 -8.16 9.54 -6.09
C ILE A 90 -7.30 9.96 -4.90
N VAL A 91 -7.91 10.22 -3.73
CA VAL A 91 -7.17 10.57 -2.51
C VAL A 91 -6.23 9.45 -2.10
N LEU A 92 -6.68 8.19 -2.14
CA LEU A 92 -5.84 7.02 -1.84
C LEU A 92 -4.61 6.97 -2.77
N VAL A 93 -4.81 7.21 -4.06
CA VAL A 93 -3.75 7.19 -5.08
C VAL A 93 -2.78 8.35 -4.87
N LEU A 94 -3.28 9.55 -4.60
CA LEU A 94 -2.44 10.73 -4.38
C LEU A 94 -1.55 10.59 -3.15
N ILE A 95 -2.09 10.04 -2.05
CA ILE A 95 -1.31 9.75 -0.85
C ILE A 95 -0.20 8.74 -1.17
N ASP A 96 -0.51 7.67 -1.89
CA ASP A 96 0.48 6.63 -2.24
C ASP A 96 1.56 7.15 -3.20
N ILE A 97 1.19 8.02 -4.15
CA ILE A 97 2.15 8.70 -5.03
C ILE A 97 3.04 9.66 -4.24
N ALA A 98 2.46 10.47 -3.35
CA ALA A 98 3.24 11.43 -2.54
C ALA A 98 4.28 10.71 -1.67
N VAL A 99 3.89 9.61 -1.02
CA VAL A 99 4.81 8.76 -0.24
C VAL A 99 5.92 8.20 -1.13
N ALA A 100 5.58 7.70 -2.32
CA ALA A 100 6.58 7.19 -3.26
C ALA A 100 7.56 8.28 -3.73
N VAL A 101 7.09 9.49 -4.02
CA VAL A 101 7.94 10.62 -4.42
C VAL A 101 8.91 10.98 -3.29
N LEU A 102 8.43 11.11 -2.05
CA LEU A 102 9.28 11.40 -0.89
C LEU A 102 10.35 10.31 -0.70
N TYR A 103 9.98 9.05 -0.90
CA TYR A 103 10.90 7.91 -0.82
C TYR A 103 11.97 7.94 -1.91
N PHE A 104 11.58 8.06 -3.19
CA PHE A 104 12.53 8.12 -4.30
C PHE A 104 13.44 9.35 -4.21
N PHE A 105 12.89 10.49 -3.79
CA PHE A 105 13.67 11.71 -3.55
C PHE A 105 14.70 11.51 -2.44
N ASN A 106 14.33 10.86 -1.35
CA ASN A 106 15.25 10.52 -0.26
C ASN A 106 16.37 9.59 -0.71
N ILE A 107 16.06 8.53 -1.47
CA ILE A 107 17.08 7.64 -2.04
C ILE A 107 18.03 8.44 -2.93
N PHE A 108 17.49 9.22 -3.87
CA PHE A 108 18.29 10.01 -4.80
C PHE A 108 19.25 10.95 -4.06
N PHE A 109 18.75 11.66 -3.06
CA PHE A 109 19.55 12.59 -2.27
C PHE A 109 20.65 11.88 -1.47
N ASN A 110 20.36 10.72 -0.86
CA ASN A 110 21.37 9.93 -0.13
C ASN A 110 22.46 9.38 -1.07
N VAL A 111 22.08 8.88 -2.25
CA VAL A 111 23.03 8.41 -3.26
C VAL A 111 23.90 9.57 -3.77
N LEU A 112 23.32 10.75 -3.97
CA LEU A 112 24.05 11.95 -4.36
C LEU A 112 25.08 12.34 -3.30
N ILE A 113 24.70 12.38 -2.01
CA ILE A 113 25.63 12.68 -0.91
C ILE A 113 26.77 11.66 -0.85
N LEU A 114 26.45 10.37 -0.93
CA LEU A 114 27.45 9.30 -0.91
C LEU A 114 28.44 9.47 -2.06
N THR A 115 27.93 9.75 -3.26
CA THR A 115 28.77 9.95 -4.46
C THR A 115 29.71 11.15 -4.30
N LEU A 116 29.21 12.30 -3.83
CA LEU A 116 30.03 13.49 -3.58
C LEU A 116 31.13 13.22 -2.52
N LYS A 117 30.82 12.40 -1.51
CA LYS A 117 31.77 12.05 -0.46
C LYS A 117 32.90 11.15 -0.98
N LEU A 118 32.56 10.16 -1.82
CA LEU A 118 33.53 9.26 -2.46
C LEU A 118 34.47 9.96 -3.45
N ILE A 119 34.06 11.09 -4.03
CA ILE A 119 34.91 11.91 -4.91
C ILE A 119 35.90 12.75 -4.10
N SER A 120 35.51 13.22 -2.90
CA SER A 120 36.31 14.14 -2.09
C SER A 120 37.28 13.45 -1.12
N SER A 121 37.05 12.19 -0.77
CA SER A 121 37.90 11.43 0.14
C SER A 121 37.80 9.93 -0.12
N PRO A 122 38.86 9.14 0.19
CA PRO A 122 38.79 7.69 0.08
C PRO A 122 37.70 7.13 1.01
N ALA A 123 36.96 6.15 0.50
CA ALA A 123 35.83 5.55 1.21
C ALA A 123 36.24 4.98 2.57
N LYS A 124 35.51 5.36 3.63
CA LYS A 124 35.65 4.77 4.95
C LYS A 124 34.52 3.80 5.24
N ALA A 125 34.72 2.91 6.23
CA ALA A 125 33.69 1.98 6.66
C ALA A 125 32.38 2.69 7.11
N GLU A 126 32.51 3.87 7.72
CA GLU A 126 31.37 4.73 8.10
C GLU A 126 30.53 5.22 6.91
N ASP A 127 31.12 5.36 5.72
CA ASP A 127 30.41 5.76 4.50
C ASP A 127 29.56 4.62 3.93
N LEU A 128 30.05 3.39 4.07
CA LEU A 128 29.30 2.18 3.71
C LEU A 128 28.14 1.94 4.68
N VAL A 129 28.28 2.31 5.96
CA VAL A 129 27.16 2.29 6.92
C VAL A 129 26.07 3.27 6.53
N MET A 130 26.37 4.34 5.77
CA MET A 130 25.35 5.25 5.24
C MET A 130 24.38 4.54 4.26
N LEU A 131 24.84 3.53 3.50
CA LEU A 131 23.94 2.67 2.69
C LEU A 131 22.93 1.92 3.56
N SER A 132 23.31 1.56 4.79
CA SER A 132 22.39 0.91 5.72
C SER A 132 21.27 1.84 6.17
N SER A 133 21.38 3.17 6.04
CA SER A 133 20.28 4.12 6.32
C SER A 133 19.27 4.25 5.18
N ILE A 134 19.61 3.77 3.98
CA ILE A 134 18.69 3.67 2.83
C ILE A 134 17.74 2.46 2.99
N ILE A 135 18.13 1.45 3.78
CA ILE A 135 17.31 0.25 4.03
C ILE A 135 16.12 0.57 4.98
N PRO A 136 16.30 1.31 6.09
CA PRO A 136 15.22 1.83 6.94
C PRO A 136 14.30 2.83 6.27
N THR A 137 14.68 3.49 5.17
CA THR A 137 13.73 4.36 4.47
C THR A 137 12.75 3.55 3.63
N GLY A 138 13.06 2.29 3.31
CA GLY A 138 12.06 1.29 2.93
C GLY A 138 11.05 0.99 4.05
N LEU A 139 11.42 1.18 5.32
CA LEU A 139 10.46 1.17 6.44
C LEU A 139 9.54 2.41 6.47
N ILE A 140 9.79 3.47 5.69
CA ILE A 140 8.84 4.59 5.53
C ILE A 140 7.67 4.21 4.60
N PHE A 141 7.79 3.09 3.89
CA PHE A 141 6.70 2.47 3.12
C PHE A 141 5.61 1.80 3.99
N ILE A 142 5.79 1.80 5.32
CA ILE A 142 5.12 0.86 6.22
C ILE A 142 3.75 1.31 6.70
N VAL A 143 3.49 2.60 6.79
CA VAL A 143 2.14 3.07 7.12
C VAL A 143 1.58 3.73 5.89
N ASN A 144 1.09 2.89 4.99
CA ASN A 144 0.31 3.39 3.89
C ASN A 144 -1.05 3.80 4.42
N ILE A 145 -1.22 5.08 4.76
CA ILE A 145 -2.49 5.66 5.23
C ILE A 145 -3.63 5.26 4.29
N SER A 146 -3.35 5.12 2.99
CA SER A 146 -4.31 4.62 2.00
C SER A 146 -4.83 3.21 2.30
N SER A 147 -3.99 2.30 2.82
CA SER A 147 -4.42 0.95 3.22
C SER A 147 -5.36 0.99 4.42
N LEU A 148 -5.10 1.87 5.39
CA LEU A 148 -5.93 2.05 6.57
C LEU A 148 -7.28 2.67 6.19
N MET A 149 -7.27 3.70 5.35
CA MET A 149 -8.49 4.34 4.83
C MET A 149 -9.34 3.36 4.00
N MET A 150 -8.69 2.56 3.15
CA MET A 150 -9.39 1.52 2.38
C MET A 150 -9.99 0.47 3.30
N GLN A 151 -9.25 0.00 4.31
CA GLN A 151 -9.76 -0.99 5.26
C GLN A 151 -10.93 -0.43 6.08
N ASP A 152 -10.88 0.83 6.50
CA ASP A 152 -11.99 1.47 7.21
C ASP A 152 -13.26 1.47 6.36
N LYS A 153 -13.15 1.81 5.07
CA LYS A 153 -14.28 1.72 4.14
C LYS A 153 -14.78 0.28 3.98
N LEU A 154 -13.88 -0.69 3.86
CA LEU A 154 -14.22 -2.11 3.75
C LEU A 154 -14.93 -2.62 5.00
N ASN A 155 -14.48 -2.26 6.20
CA ASN A 155 -15.15 -2.64 7.46
C ASN A 155 -16.59 -2.16 7.47
N ASN A 156 -16.82 -0.88 7.13
CA ASN A 156 -18.17 -0.32 7.03
C ASN A 156 -19.07 -1.08 6.05
N ILE A 157 -18.52 -1.58 4.94
CA ILE A 157 -19.25 -2.41 3.98
C ILE A 157 -19.51 -3.81 4.57
N TRP A 158 -18.50 -4.44 5.15
CA TRP A 158 -18.59 -5.78 5.74
C TRP A 158 -19.60 -5.87 6.89
N ASP A 159 -19.77 -4.80 7.66
CA ASP A 159 -20.77 -4.73 8.71
C ASP A 159 -22.22 -4.67 8.18
N LYS A 160 -22.40 -4.31 6.91
CA LYS A 160 -23.70 -4.32 6.22
C LYS A 160 -23.99 -5.61 5.46
N VAL A 161 -23.00 -6.49 5.28
CA VAL A 161 -23.21 -7.79 4.66
C VAL A 161 -23.87 -8.73 5.69
N GLN A 162 -25.13 -9.09 5.41
CA GLN A 162 -25.89 -10.12 6.14
C GLN A 162 -25.41 -11.53 5.81
#